data_AF-A0A922ZZF8-F1
#
_entry.id   AF-A0A922ZZF8-F1
#
_cell.length_a   1.000
_cell.length_b   1.000
_cell.length_c   1.000
_cell.angle_alpha   90.00
_cell.angle_beta   90.00
_cell.angle_gamma   90.00
#
_symmetry.space_group_name_H-M   'P 1'
#
loop_
_entity.id
_entity.type
_entity.pdbx_description
1 polymer ?
#
loop_
_entity_poly.entity_id
_entity_poly.type
_entity_poly.pdbx_seq_one_letter_code
_entity_poly.pdbx_strand_id
1 'polypeptide(L)'
;MKLISEQIVKQTWMEISSYDTEKIDFEFSKFGERQPDLTYFIMEFTQDQQQTTIELCLYMFFTICRIFEKSSANRIKQITFDEIETIFKKNENLIENLEGVHERFYERIARVQFFNQPFVMKYILETLVEETEIENTLSEKETGYLFFIFKNVVDIFDEAFQQMDLNERKKIK
;
A
#
# COMPACT_ATOMS: atom_id res chain seq x y z
N MET A 1 7.44 -7.18 15.79
CA MET A 1 6.71 -6.60 14.66
C MET A 1 5.78 -5.54 15.22
N LYS A 2 5.91 -4.29 14.76
CA LYS A 2 5.02 -3.20 15.14
C LYS A 2 3.82 -3.20 14.20
N LEU A 3 2.62 -3.29 14.75
CA LEU A 3 1.38 -3.30 13.98
C LEU A 3 0.76 -1.89 13.98
N ILE A 4 0.25 -1.47 12.83
CA ILE A 4 -0.57 -0.28 12.71
C ILE A 4 -1.96 -0.61 13.23
N SER A 5 -2.47 0.22 14.16
CA SER A 5 -3.80 0.00 14.72
C SER A 5 -4.91 0.35 13.73
N GLU A 6 -6.05 -0.33 13.82
CA GLU A 6 -7.27 -0.01 13.05
C GLU A 6 -7.71 1.44 13.24
N GLN A 7 -7.52 1.99 14.45
CA GLN A 7 -7.88 3.37 14.76
C GLN A 7 -7.08 4.36 13.91
N ILE A 8 -5.77 4.14 13.73
CA ILE A 8 -4.93 5.01 12.89
C ILE A 8 -5.39 4.94 11.44
N VAL A 9 -5.70 3.75 10.93
CA VAL A 9 -6.24 3.54 9.57
C VAL A 9 -7.52 4.36 9.39
N LYS A 10 -8.52 4.16 10.26
CA LYS A 10 -9.81 4.87 10.19
C LYS A 10 -9.66 6.38 10.29
N GLN A 11 -8.86 6.87 11.25
CA GLN A 11 -8.63 8.31 11.42
C GLN A 11 -7.95 8.93 10.21
N THR A 12 -7.02 8.21 9.58
CA THR A 12 -6.32 8.70 8.39
C THR A 12 -7.24 8.75 7.18
N TRP A 13 -8.04 7.69 6.96
CA TRP A 13 -9.03 7.68 5.90
C TRP A 13 -10.05 8.82 6.04
N MET A 14 -10.62 9.01 7.24
CA MET A 14 -11.53 10.12 7.51
C MET A 14 -10.88 11.50 7.28
N GLU A 15 -9.62 11.68 7.70
CA GLU A 15 -8.87 12.91 7.44
C GLU A 15 -8.75 13.18 5.94
N ILE A 16 -8.32 12.20 5.16
CA ILE A 16 -8.10 12.38 3.71
C ILE A 16 -9.41 12.62 2.98
N SER A 17 -10.50 11.93 3.37
CA SER A 17 -11.83 12.18 2.80
C SER A 17 -12.36 13.61 3.01
N SER A 18 -11.76 14.36 3.96
CA SER A 18 -12.11 15.76 4.23
C SER A 18 -11.26 16.77 3.46
N TYR A 19 -10.26 16.31 2.70
CA TYR A 19 -9.38 17.20 1.95
C TYR A 19 -10.07 17.67 0.67
N ASP A 20 -9.83 18.93 0.33
CA ASP A 20 -10.11 19.44 -1.01
C ASP A 20 -8.97 19.05 -1.97
N THR A 21 -9.22 19.22 -3.27
CA THR A 21 -8.28 18.87 -4.33
C THR A 21 -6.95 19.61 -4.18
N GLU A 22 -6.96 20.91 -3.84
CA GLU A 22 -5.74 21.70 -3.66
C GLU A 22 -4.85 21.13 -2.55
N LYS A 23 -5.44 20.71 -1.44
CA LYS A 23 -4.72 20.09 -0.33
C LYS A 23 -4.20 18.71 -0.67
N ILE A 24 -4.95 17.92 -1.44
CA ILE A 24 -4.49 16.61 -1.93
C ILE A 24 -3.24 16.81 -2.81
N ASP A 25 -3.32 17.71 -3.80
CA ASP A 25 -2.20 17.97 -4.72
C ASP A 25 -0.95 18.46 -3.99
N PHE A 26 -1.13 19.34 -3.01
CA PHE A 26 -0.04 19.86 -2.19
C PHE A 26 0.63 18.76 -1.34
N GLU A 27 -0.17 17.94 -0.64
CA GLU A 27 0.38 16.88 0.20
C GLU A 27 1.00 15.74 -0.64
N PHE A 28 0.40 15.44 -1.80
CA PHE A 28 0.94 14.47 -2.75
C PHE A 28 2.27 14.95 -3.34
N SER A 29 2.36 16.21 -3.76
CA SER A 29 3.60 16.81 -4.27
C SER A 29 4.71 16.76 -3.21
N LYS A 30 4.38 17.17 -1.99
CA LYS A 30 5.31 17.05 -0.86
C LYS A 30 5.74 15.62 -0.64
N PHE A 31 4.83 14.65 -0.73
CA PHE A 31 5.17 13.24 -0.59
C PHE A 31 6.12 12.78 -1.70
N GLY A 32 5.84 13.17 -2.95
CA GLY A 32 6.69 12.87 -4.11
C GLY A 32 8.12 13.34 -3.96
N GLU A 33 8.34 14.53 -3.38
CA GLU A 33 9.69 15.02 -3.04
C GLU A 33 10.40 14.17 -1.97
N ARG A 34 9.64 13.51 -1.07
CA ARG A 34 10.19 12.65 -0.01
C ARG A 34 10.44 11.22 -0.47
N GLN A 35 9.62 10.73 -1.39
CA GLN A 35 9.58 9.35 -1.86
C GLN A 35 9.54 9.32 -3.40
N PRO A 36 10.57 9.86 -4.08
CA PRO A 36 10.55 10.01 -5.53
C PRO A 36 10.46 8.67 -6.26
N ASP A 37 11.24 7.67 -5.85
CA ASP A 37 11.29 6.36 -6.50
C ASP A 37 9.96 5.62 -6.37
N LEU A 38 9.33 5.67 -5.19
CA LEU A 38 8.02 5.05 -4.98
C LEU A 38 6.90 5.76 -5.74
N THR A 39 6.99 7.09 -5.85
CA THR A 39 6.04 7.88 -6.64
C THR A 39 6.19 7.55 -8.12
N TYR A 40 7.43 7.50 -8.62
CA TYR A 40 7.72 7.09 -10.00
C TYR A 40 7.19 5.69 -10.29
N PHE A 41 7.42 4.74 -9.36
CA PHE A 41 6.89 3.39 -9.46
C PHE A 41 5.36 3.40 -9.63
N ILE A 42 4.61 4.11 -8.80
CA ILE A 42 3.15 4.16 -8.96
C ILE A 42 2.72 4.82 -10.27
N MET A 43 3.40 5.87 -10.71
CA MET A 43 3.10 6.55 -11.98
C MET A 43 3.31 5.61 -13.18
N GLU A 44 4.42 4.87 -13.21
CA GLU A 44 4.71 3.90 -14.26
C GLU A 44 3.64 2.79 -14.34
N PHE A 45 3.18 2.30 -13.19
CA PHE A 45 2.15 1.25 -13.12
C PHE A 45 0.74 1.74 -13.48
N THR A 46 0.50 3.05 -13.44
CA THR A 46 -0.82 3.63 -13.71
C THR A 46 -0.92 4.26 -15.10
N GLN A 47 0.18 4.42 -15.84
CA GLN A 47 0.23 5.19 -17.10
C GLN A 47 -0.72 4.69 -18.21
N ASP A 48 -0.97 3.38 -18.27
CA ASP A 48 -1.82 2.75 -19.29
C ASP A 48 -3.26 2.49 -18.81
N GLN A 49 -3.60 2.95 -17.60
CA GLN A 49 -4.92 2.73 -17.01
C GLN A 49 -5.91 3.83 -17.42
N GLN A 50 -7.21 3.56 -17.26
CA GLN A 50 -8.22 4.59 -17.45
C GLN A 50 -8.15 5.64 -16.33
N GLN A 51 -8.57 6.86 -16.61
CA GLN A 51 -8.45 7.99 -15.67
C GLN A 51 -9.07 7.70 -14.30
N THR A 52 -10.24 7.06 -14.25
CA THR A 52 -10.91 6.67 -12.99
C THR A 52 -10.06 5.69 -12.16
N THR A 53 -9.45 4.71 -12.82
CA THR A 53 -8.52 3.75 -12.19
C THR A 53 -7.26 4.44 -11.68
N ILE A 54 -6.72 5.40 -12.44
CA ILE A 54 -5.56 6.21 -12.03
C ILE A 54 -5.91 7.02 -10.77
N GLU A 55 -7.03 7.76 -10.78
CA GLU A 55 -7.47 8.59 -9.67
C GLU A 55 -7.66 7.78 -8.39
N LEU A 56 -8.34 6.63 -8.48
CA LEU A 56 -8.49 5.70 -7.37
C LEU A 56 -7.14 5.16 -6.89
N CYS A 57 -6.24 4.81 -7.82
CA CYS A 57 -4.93 4.30 -7.48
C CYS A 57 -4.13 5.31 -6.65
N LEU A 58 -4.07 6.56 -7.12
CA LEU A 58 -3.35 7.64 -6.45
C LEU A 58 -3.97 7.97 -5.09
N TYR A 59 -5.29 8.00 -4.99
CA TYR A 59 -5.99 8.22 -3.72
C TYR A 59 -5.67 7.16 -2.67
N MET A 60 -5.78 5.88 -3.04
CA MET A 60 -5.48 4.77 -2.14
C MET A 60 -3.99 4.72 -1.78
N PHE A 61 -3.12 4.93 -2.77
CA PHE A 61 -1.67 5.01 -2.55
C PHE A 61 -1.31 6.09 -1.53
N PHE A 62 -1.83 7.32 -1.73
CA PHE A 62 -1.62 8.42 -0.80
C PHE A 62 -2.16 8.09 0.60
N THR A 63 -3.33 7.46 0.69
CA THR A 63 -3.91 7.03 1.97
C THR A 63 -3.03 6.02 2.70
N ILE A 64 -2.53 5.00 2.02
CA ILE A 64 -1.60 4.01 2.59
C ILE A 64 -0.34 4.70 3.09
N CYS A 65 0.26 5.59 2.29
CA CYS A 65 1.45 6.34 2.69
C CYS A 65 1.21 7.14 3.98
N ARG A 66 0.10 7.86 4.06
CA ARG A 66 -0.27 8.66 5.24
C ARG A 66 -0.51 7.80 6.47
N ILE A 67 -1.09 6.61 6.32
CA ILE A 67 -1.28 5.66 7.42
C ILE A 67 0.07 5.27 8.04
N PHE A 68 1.06 4.95 7.20
CA PHE A 68 2.41 4.61 7.64
C PHE A 68 3.13 5.80 8.27
N GLU A 69 3.05 7.00 7.66
CA GLU A 69 3.64 8.22 8.22
C GLU A 69 3.10 8.54 9.62
N LYS A 70 1.78 8.46 9.82
CA LYS A 70 1.13 8.75 11.12
C LYS A 70 1.36 7.67 12.16
N SER A 71 1.70 6.44 11.74
CA SER A 71 2.00 5.33 12.64
C SER A 71 3.46 5.34 13.13
N SER A 72 4.31 6.15 12.49
CA SER A 72 5.72 6.24 12.79
C SER A 72 6.04 7.43 13.67
N ALA A 73 6.92 7.23 14.66
CA ALA A 73 7.36 8.31 15.56
C ALA A 73 8.33 9.27 14.85
N ASN A 74 9.09 8.75 13.90
CA ASN A 74 9.95 9.52 13.01
C ASN A 74 9.57 9.28 11.55
N ARG A 75 10.07 10.13 10.68
CA ARG A 75 9.85 10.04 9.25
C ARG A 75 10.43 8.72 8.70
N ILE A 76 9.62 8.02 7.91
CA ILE A 76 10.07 6.82 7.18
C ILE A 76 11.17 7.25 6.22
N LYS A 77 12.25 6.46 6.17
CA LYS A 77 13.37 6.71 5.25
C LYS A 77 12.87 6.75 3.80
N GLN A 78 13.61 7.43 2.94
CA GLN A 78 13.36 7.33 1.51
C GLN A 78 13.53 5.88 1.08
N ILE A 79 12.54 5.36 0.37
CA ILE A 79 12.53 4.04 -0.25
C ILE A 79 13.24 4.16 -1.61
N THR A 80 14.15 3.25 -1.90
CA THR A 80 14.88 3.22 -3.18
C THR A 80 14.27 2.25 -4.19
N PHE A 81 14.57 2.43 -5.47
CA PHE A 81 14.22 1.45 -6.51
C PHE A 81 14.68 0.02 -6.20
N ASP A 82 15.88 -0.17 -5.65
CA ASP A 82 16.39 -1.51 -5.27
C ASP A 82 15.50 -2.18 -4.21
N GLU A 83 15.01 -1.39 -3.24
CA GLU A 83 14.08 -1.89 -2.20
C GLU A 83 12.72 -2.25 -2.80
N ILE A 84 12.21 -1.41 -3.71
CA ILE A 84 10.96 -1.67 -4.45
C ILE A 84 11.08 -2.95 -5.27
N GLU A 85 12.13 -3.08 -6.09
CA GLU A 85 12.35 -4.24 -6.96
C GLU A 85 12.51 -5.53 -6.15
N THR A 86 13.22 -5.47 -5.02
CA THR A 86 13.41 -6.62 -4.13
C THR A 86 12.08 -7.15 -3.60
N ILE A 87 11.21 -6.26 -3.10
CA ILE A 87 9.89 -6.65 -2.60
C ILE A 87 9.00 -7.12 -3.74
N PHE A 88 9.00 -6.40 -4.86
CA PHE A 88 8.18 -6.72 -6.02
C PHE A 88 8.47 -8.11 -6.56
N LYS A 89 9.74 -8.43 -6.82
CA LYS A 89 10.17 -9.77 -7.23
C LYS A 89 9.80 -10.84 -6.22
N LYS A 90 9.95 -10.56 -4.92
CA LYS A 90 9.56 -11.50 -3.86
C LYS A 90 8.07 -11.82 -3.91
N ASN A 91 7.22 -10.82 -4.17
CA ASN A 91 5.78 -10.99 -4.27
C ASN A 91 5.34 -11.63 -5.59
N GLU A 92 5.97 -11.30 -6.72
CA GLU A 92 5.74 -12.01 -8.00
C GLU A 92 6.06 -13.50 -7.87
N ASN A 93 7.26 -13.83 -7.36
CA ASN A 93 7.64 -15.23 -7.13
C ASN A 93 6.63 -15.94 -6.23
N LEU A 94 6.05 -15.26 -5.24
CA LEU A 94 5.02 -15.86 -4.39
C LEU A 94 3.75 -16.18 -5.19
N ILE A 95 3.33 -15.32 -6.11
CA ILE A 95 2.16 -15.56 -6.98
C ILE A 95 2.45 -16.67 -7.99
N GLU A 96 3.62 -16.67 -8.63
CA GLU A 96 4.02 -17.70 -9.59
C GLU A 96 4.09 -19.09 -8.91
N ASN A 97 4.67 -19.17 -7.71
CA ASN A 97 4.73 -20.42 -6.94
C ASN A 97 3.35 -20.91 -6.45
N LEU A 98 2.33 -20.05 -6.53
CA LEU A 98 0.97 -20.42 -6.22
C LEU A 98 0.23 -20.97 -7.45
N GLU A 99 0.70 -20.74 -8.68
CA GLU A 99 0.05 -21.25 -9.89
C GLU A 99 -0.03 -22.80 -9.86
N GLY A 100 -1.25 -23.33 -9.95
CA GLY A 100 -1.50 -24.78 -9.96
C GLY A 100 -1.58 -25.45 -8.59
N VAL A 101 -1.53 -24.69 -7.48
CA VAL A 101 -1.71 -25.23 -6.13
C VAL A 101 -3.21 -25.36 -5.80
N HIS A 102 -3.60 -26.22 -4.85
CA HIS A 102 -5.01 -26.37 -4.44
C HIS A 102 -5.56 -25.10 -3.76
N GLU A 103 -6.85 -24.79 -4.01
CA GLU A 103 -7.62 -23.66 -3.45
C GLU A 103 -7.44 -23.42 -1.94
N ARG A 104 -7.42 -24.49 -1.13
CA ARG A 104 -7.20 -24.40 0.33
C ARG A 104 -5.81 -23.86 0.72
N PHE A 105 -4.83 -24.02 -0.15
CA PHE A 105 -3.48 -23.48 0.05
C PHE A 105 -3.43 -21.98 -0.30
N TYR A 106 -4.19 -21.54 -1.31
CA TYR A 106 -4.39 -20.12 -1.58
C TYR A 106 -5.04 -19.42 -0.40
N GLU A 107 -6.11 -19.97 0.19
CA GLU A 107 -6.73 -19.38 1.39
C GLU A 107 -5.74 -19.24 2.55
N ARG A 108 -4.87 -20.23 2.74
CA ARG A 108 -3.86 -20.22 3.81
C ARG A 108 -2.78 -19.18 3.54
N ILE A 109 -2.33 -19.03 2.29
CA ILE A 109 -1.31 -18.04 1.93
C ILE A 109 -1.88 -16.64 1.90
N ALA A 110 -3.10 -16.43 1.39
CA ALA A 110 -3.81 -15.17 1.49
C ALA A 110 -3.84 -14.72 2.96
N ARG A 111 -4.30 -15.58 3.88
CA ARG A 111 -4.26 -15.27 5.34
C ARG A 111 -2.86 -14.91 5.84
N VAL A 112 -1.81 -15.55 5.32
CA VAL A 112 -0.42 -15.23 5.69
C VAL A 112 -0.01 -13.84 5.19
N GLN A 113 -0.40 -13.49 3.97
CA GLN A 113 -0.14 -12.18 3.37
C GLN A 113 -0.84 -11.03 4.13
N PHE A 114 -1.95 -11.30 4.82
CA PHE A 114 -2.65 -10.32 5.66
C PHE A 114 -2.00 -10.11 7.04
N PHE A 115 -1.04 -10.94 7.50
CA PHE A 115 -0.55 -10.84 8.89
C PHE A 115 0.35 -9.63 9.17
N ASN A 116 1.05 -9.08 8.17
CA ASN A 116 2.03 -8.02 8.41
C ASN A 116 1.35 -6.73 8.88
N GLN A 117 0.36 -6.26 8.12
CA GLN A 117 -0.42 -5.07 8.45
C GLN A 117 -1.92 -5.32 8.20
N PRO A 118 -2.59 -6.13 9.05
CA PRO A 118 -3.92 -6.66 8.78
C PRO A 118 -4.98 -5.57 8.61
N PHE A 119 -4.89 -4.47 9.35
CA PHE A 119 -5.87 -3.39 9.25
C PHE A 119 -5.67 -2.52 8.02
N VAL A 120 -4.44 -2.38 7.52
CA VAL A 120 -4.15 -1.66 6.27
C VAL A 120 -4.63 -2.50 5.09
N MET A 121 -4.35 -3.80 5.12
CA MET A 121 -4.80 -4.73 4.09
C MET A 121 -6.32 -4.90 4.08
N LYS A 122 -6.97 -4.89 5.24
CA LYS A 122 -8.44 -4.87 5.35
C LYS A 122 -9.01 -3.63 4.66
N TYR A 123 -8.46 -2.45 4.94
CA TYR A 123 -8.86 -1.21 4.26
C TYR A 123 -8.73 -1.32 2.74
N ILE A 124 -7.59 -1.83 2.23
CA ILE A 124 -7.39 -2.02 0.79
C ILE A 124 -8.47 -2.92 0.18
N LEU A 125 -8.74 -4.06 0.82
CA LEU A 125 -9.77 -4.99 0.34
C LEU A 125 -11.17 -4.37 0.36
N GLU A 126 -11.56 -3.75 1.46
CA GLU A 126 -12.88 -3.14 1.61
C GLU A 126 -13.08 -2.05 0.54
N THR A 127 -12.13 -1.13 0.38
CA THR A 127 -12.20 -0.08 -0.64
C THR A 127 -12.25 -0.65 -2.05
N LEU A 128 -11.39 -1.62 -2.39
CA LEU A 128 -11.41 -2.19 -3.73
C LEU A 128 -12.72 -2.93 -4.05
N VAL A 129 -13.25 -3.70 -3.10
CA VAL A 129 -14.54 -4.41 -3.28
C VAL A 129 -15.69 -3.43 -3.44
N GLU A 130 -15.75 -2.38 -2.61
CA GLU A 130 -16.75 -1.33 -2.73
C GLU A 130 -16.70 -0.67 -4.13
N GLU A 131 -15.52 -0.36 -4.64
CA GLU A 131 -15.36 0.24 -5.98
C GLU A 131 -15.67 -0.75 -7.11
N THR A 132 -15.38 -2.05 -6.97
CA THR A 132 -15.79 -3.07 -7.96
C THR A 132 -17.31 -3.23 -8.05
N GLU A 133 -18.03 -3.06 -6.93
CA GLU A 133 -19.50 -3.13 -6.90
C GLU A 133 -20.18 -1.93 -7.58
N ILE A 134 -19.46 -0.82 -7.77
CA ILE A 134 -19.94 0.35 -8.51
C ILE A 134 -19.77 0.11 -10.01
N GLU A 135 -20.89 -0.01 -10.73
CA GLU A 135 -20.92 -0.32 -12.15
C GLU A 135 -20.03 0.62 -12.99
N ASN A 136 -19.12 0.05 -13.79
CA ASN A 136 -18.13 0.73 -14.64
C ASN A 136 -16.94 1.39 -13.91
N THR A 137 -16.70 1.12 -12.63
CA THR A 137 -15.55 1.71 -11.92
C THR A 137 -14.30 0.84 -11.99
N LEU A 138 -14.39 -0.44 -11.64
CA LEU A 138 -13.30 -1.41 -11.77
C LEU A 138 -13.80 -2.76 -12.27
N SER A 139 -13.10 -3.35 -13.22
CA SER A 139 -13.23 -4.78 -13.54
C SER A 139 -12.53 -5.66 -12.50
N GLU A 140 -12.86 -6.96 -12.45
CA GLU A 140 -12.17 -7.93 -11.59
C GLU A 140 -10.65 -7.96 -11.86
N LYS A 141 -10.25 -7.79 -13.13
CA LYS A 141 -8.84 -7.76 -13.53
C LYS A 141 -8.13 -6.51 -12.99
N GLU A 142 -8.73 -5.34 -13.12
CA GLU A 142 -8.18 -4.09 -12.58
C GLU A 142 -8.13 -4.13 -11.05
N THR A 143 -9.15 -4.71 -10.42
CA THR A 143 -9.22 -4.92 -8.97
C THR A 143 -8.07 -5.80 -8.48
N GLY A 144 -7.84 -6.95 -9.12
CA GLY A 144 -6.73 -7.84 -8.80
C GLY A 144 -5.36 -7.18 -9.02
N TYR A 145 -5.23 -6.40 -10.09
CA TYR A 145 -4.01 -5.65 -10.38
C TYR A 145 -3.73 -4.59 -9.29
N LEU A 146 -4.70 -3.74 -8.96
CA LEU A 146 -4.55 -2.73 -7.91
C LEU A 146 -4.27 -3.36 -6.54
N PHE A 147 -4.95 -4.46 -6.21
CA PHE A 147 -4.67 -5.20 -4.97
C PHE A 147 -3.20 -5.64 -4.90
N PHE A 148 -2.66 -6.18 -5.99
CA PHE A 148 -1.26 -6.59 -6.06
C PHE A 148 -0.31 -5.39 -5.88
N ILE A 149 -0.58 -4.27 -6.53
CA ILE A 149 0.22 -3.05 -6.37
C ILE A 149 0.20 -2.56 -4.93
N PHE A 150 -0.97 -2.44 -4.32
CA PHE A 150 -1.05 -1.97 -2.93
C PHE A 150 -0.44 -2.95 -1.93
N LYS A 151 -0.51 -4.26 -2.19
CA LYS A 151 0.21 -5.24 -1.37
C LYS A 151 1.71 -4.98 -1.40
N ASN A 152 2.28 -4.72 -2.58
CA ASN A 152 3.68 -4.37 -2.71
C ASN A 152 4.01 -3.08 -1.94
N VAL A 153 3.20 -2.03 -2.10
CA VAL A 153 3.38 -0.77 -1.36
C VAL A 153 3.36 -1.01 0.16
N VAL A 154 2.40 -1.79 0.66
CA VAL A 154 2.31 -2.12 2.09
C VAL A 154 3.54 -2.86 2.57
N ASP A 155 4.04 -3.84 1.83
CA ASP A 155 5.24 -4.60 2.21
C ASP A 155 6.51 -3.75 2.22
N ILE A 156 6.67 -2.88 1.21
CA ILE A 156 7.78 -1.94 1.11
C ILE A 156 7.79 -1.02 2.34
N PHE A 157 6.64 -0.42 2.65
CA PHE A 157 6.52 0.44 3.82
C PHE A 157 6.64 -0.31 5.13
N ASP A 158 6.08 -1.51 5.24
CA ASP A 158 6.19 -2.33 6.44
C ASP A 158 7.64 -2.68 6.73
N GLU A 159 8.41 -3.10 5.73
CA GLU A 159 9.83 -3.39 5.93
C GLU A 159 10.61 -2.15 6.42
N ALA A 160 10.40 -0.99 5.80
CA ALA A 160 11.02 0.25 6.25
C ALA A 160 10.59 0.63 7.69
N PHE A 161 9.31 0.41 8.01
CA PHE A 161 8.72 0.68 9.32
C PHE A 161 9.28 -0.24 10.42
N GLN A 162 9.43 -1.54 10.13
CA GLN A 162 10.01 -2.50 11.06
C GLN A 162 11.51 -2.23 11.30
N GLN A 163 12.28 -1.93 10.25
CA GLN A 163 13.71 -1.61 10.37
C GLN A 163 13.93 -0.40 11.28
N MET A 164 13.07 0.60 11.19
CA MET A 164 13.16 1.80 12.00
C MET A 164 12.88 1.53 13.50
N ASP A 165 11.80 0.79 13.82
CA ASP A 165 11.49 0.39 15.20
C ASP A 165 12.63 -0.45 15.82
N LEU A 166 13.24 -1.34 15.04
CA LEU A 166 14.40 -2.12 15.48
C LEU A 166 15.61 -1.22 15.81
N ASN A 167 15.88 -0.21 14.99
CA ASN A 167 16.99 0.71 15.21
C ASN A 167 16.79 1.60 16.44
N GLU A 168 15.56 2.03 16.72
CA GLU A 168 15.24 2.79 17.94
C GLU A 168 15.44 1.95 19.20
N ARG A 169 14.95 0.70 19.20
CA ARG A 169 15.13 -0.22 20.34
C ARG A 169 16.59 -0.52 20.65
N LYS A 170 17.46 -0.52 19.64
CA LYS A 170 18.91 -0.71 19.81
C LYS A 170 19.62 0.51 20.39
N LYS A 171 19.10 1.72 20.20
CA LYS A 171 19.69 2.96 20.76
C LYS A 171 19.41 3.17 22.25
N ILE A 172 18.42 2.45 22.80
CA ILE A 172 17.98 2.56 24.20
C ILE A 172 18.66 1.51 25.10
N LYS A 173 19.42 0.58 24.51
CA LYS A 173 20.23 -0.43 25.23
C LYS A 173 21.69 -0.04 25.23
#